data_AF-A0A174P094-F1
#
_entry.id   AF-A0A174P094-F1
#
_cell.length_a   1.000
_cell.length_b   1.000
_cell.length_c   1.000
_cell.angle_alpha   90.00
_cell.angle_beta   90.00
_cell.angle_gamma   90.00
#
_symmetry.space_group_name_H-M   'P 1'
#
loop_
_entity.id
_entity.type
_entity.pdbx_description
1 polymer ?
#
loop_
_entity_poly.entity_id
_entity_poly.type
_entity_poly.pdbx_seq_one_letter_code
_entity_poly.pdbx_strand_id
1 'polypeptide(L)'
;MKYVIFEQEGTGLKMPVLFPDHVTHNMVNIEGMKIVSAGFCLIGGDEIVTIPSDVSESLNIGPAEDDRGLIIATLCNAGVYAFLNF
;
A
#
# COMPACT_ATOMS: atom_id res chain seq x y z
N MET A 1 2.19 -11.21 -2.71
CA MET A 1 2.57 -10.20 -1.70
C MET A 1 1.31 -9.43 -1.33
N LYS A 2 1.26 -8.92 -0.09
CA LYS A 2 0.18 -8.06 0.39
C LYS A 2 0.72 -6.68 0.70
N TYR A 3 -0.16 -5.69 0.74
CA TYR A 3 0.21 -4.34 1.15
C TYR A 3 -0.90 -3.65 1.93
N VAL A 4 -0.49 -2.64 2.70
CA VAL A 4 -1.35 -1.64 3.33
C VAL A 4 -0.76 -0.26 3.04
N ILE A 5 -1.60 0.70 2.69
CA ILE A 5 -1.24 2.12 2.59
C ILE A 5 -1.73 2.82 3.85
N PHE A 6 -0.77 3.33 4.60
CA PHE A 6 -1.02 4.20 5.74
C PHE A 6 -1.06 5.66 5.29
N GLU A 7 -1.83 6.48 5.98
CA GLU A 7 -1.81 7.93 5.85
C GLU A 7 -1.58 8.56 7.21
N GLN A 8 -0.61 9.46 7.31
CA GLN A 8 -0.37 10.22 8.52
C GLN A 8 -1.45 11.29 8.71
N GLU A 9 -2.05 11.32 9.89
CA GLU A 9 -3.02 12.36 10.25
C GLU A 9 -2.34 13.74 10.28
N GLY A 10 -2.98 14.73 9.65
CA GLY A 10 -2.52 16.11 9.61
C GLY A 10 -1.63 16.48 8.41
N THR A 11 -0.80 15.57 7.90
CA THR A 11 0.06 15.84 6.72
C THR A 11 -0.49 15.22 5.44
N GLY A 12 -1.30 14.16 5.54
CA GLY A 12 -1.75 13.40 4.38
C GLY A 12 -0.65 12.55 3.73
N LEU A 13 0.51 12.42 4.39
CA LEU A 13 1.63 11.65 3.88
C LEU A 13 1.24 10.17 3.79
N LYS A 14 1.32 9.60 2.58
CA LYS A 14 1.03 8.18 2.35
C LYS A 14 2.29 7.33 2.51
N MET A 15 2.18 6.23 3.24
CA MET A 15 3.26 5.28 3.49
C MET A 15 2.81 3.86 3.11
N PRO A 16 3.26 3.35 1.96
CA PRO A 16 3.01 1.96 1.58
C PRO A 16 3.89 1.01 2.40
N VAL A 17 3.29 -0.07 2.90
CA VAL A 17 4.00 -1.16 3.57
C VAL A 17 3.65 -2.47 2.86
N LEU A 18 4.67 -3.14 2.32
CA LEU A 18 4.54 -4.45 1.69
C LEU A 18 4.96 -5.56 2.67
N PHE A 19 4.26 -6.69 2.64
CA PHE A 19 4.53 -7.82 3.51
C PHE A 19 4.16 -9.17 2.88
N PRO A 20 4.70 -10.29 3.40
CA PRO A 20 4.42 -11.62 2.88
C PRO A 20 2.96 -12.06 3.00
N ASP A 21 2.55 -12.99 2.15
CA ASP A 21 1.15 -13.42 2.04
C ASP A 21 0.60 -14.14 3.28
N HIS A 22 1.47 -14.68 4.15
CA HIS A 22 1.05 -15.34 5.39
C HIS A 22 0.67 -14.35 6.50
N VAL A 23 0.95 -13.06 6.35
CA VAL A 23 0.55 -12.02 7.32
C VAL A 23 -0.84 -11.50 6.93
N THR A 24 -1.71 -11.32 7.92
CA THR A 24 -3.05 -10.73 7.73
C THR A 24 -2.96 -9.21 7.77
N HIS A 25 -3.70 -8.49 6.92
CA HIS A 25 -3.55 -7.03 6.82
C HIS A 25 -3.77 -6.30 8.16
N ASN A 26 -4.72 -6.74 8.98
CA ASN A 26 -4.98 -6.15 10.30
C ASN A 26 -3.89 -6.41 11.36
N MET A 27 -2.91 -7.27 11.09
CA MET A 27 -1.75 -7.48 11.97
C MET A 27 -0.70 -6.38 11.78
N VAL A 28 -0.77 -5.62 10.68
CA VAL A 28 0.14 -4.52 10.38
C VAL A 28 -0.50 -3.23 10.85
N ASN A 29 0.15 -2.55 11.80
CA ASN A 29 -0.33 -1.29 12.35
C ASN A 29 0.86 -0.36 12.62
N ILE A 30 0.66 0.94 12.40
CA ILE A 30 1.64 1.99 12.68
C ILE A 30 0.96 3.03 13.56
N GLU A 31 1.52 3.28 14.74
CA GLU A 31 0.99 4.25 15.68
C GLU A 31 0.95 5.67 15.07
N GLY A 32 -0.19 6.35 15.21
CA GLY A 32 -0.40 7.70 14.66
C GLY A 32 -0.67 7.75 13.15
N MET A 33 -0.90 6.59 12.50
CA MET A 33 -1.32 6.53 11.10
C MET A 33 -2.64 5.78 10.95
N LYS A 34 -3.44 6.17 9.96
CA LYS A 34 -4.68 5.49 9.58
C LYS A 34 -4.45 4.64 8.34
N ILE A 35 -5.14 3.51 8.25
CA ILE A 35 -5.15 2.71 7.03
C ILE A 35 -6.15 3.34 6.05
N VAL A 36 -5.70 3.64 4.83
CA VAL A 36 -6.54 4.23 3.77
C VAL A 36 -6.74 3.30 2.58
N SER A 37 -5.85 2.35 2.38
CA SER A 37 -5.98 1.32 1.35
C SER A 37 -5.28 0.03 1.76
N ALA A 38 -5.74 -1.10 1.23
CA ALA A 38 -5.14 -2.41 1.46
C ALA A 38 -5.46 -3.34 0.30
N GLY A 39 -4.53 -4.24 -0.02
CA GLY A 39 -4.75 -5.17 -1.12
C GLY A 39 -3.66 -6.20 -1.28
N PHE A 40 -3.66 -6.81 -2.47
CA PHE A 40 -2.68 -7.78 -2.91
C PHE A 40 -1.88 -7.17 -4.05
N CYS A 41 -0.62 -7.56 -4.19
CA CYS A 41 0.19 -7.15 -5.32
C CYS A 41 1.03 -8.32 -5.84
N LEU A 42 1.10 -8.40 -7.17
CA LEU A 42 1.99 -9.28 -7.92
C LEU A 42 3.13 -8.43 -8.47
N ILE A 43 4.36 -8.85 -8.21
CA ILE A 43 5.56 -8.15 -8.67
C ILE A 43 6.17 -8.95 -9.81
N GLY A 44 6.37 -8.29 -10.94
CA GLY A 44 6.81 -8.93 -12.19
C GLY A 44 5.68 -9.60 -12.97
N GLY A 45 5.91 -9.77 -14.27
CA GLY A 45 4.90 -10.20 -15.25
C GLY A 45 4.96 -9.31 -16.50
N ASP A 46 3.81 -9.06 -17.12
CA ASP A 46 3.68 -8.11 -18.25
C ASP A 46 3.84 -6.64 -17.81
N GLU A 47 3.60 -6.35 -16.53
CA GLU A 47 3.82 -5.05 -15.89
C GLU A 47 4.76 -5.16 -14.69
N ILE A 48 5.28 -4.02 -14.20
CA ILE A 48 6.16 -3.96 -13.01
C ILE A 48 5.41 -4.43 -11.76
N VAL A 49 4.17 -3.96 -11.58
CA VAL A 49 3.28 -4.32 -10.47
C VAL A 49 1.85 -4.45 -11.00
N THR A 50 1.18 -5.54 -10.62
CA THR A 50 -0.26 -5.74 -10.85
C THR A 50 -0.99 -5.78 -9.51
N ILE A 51 -2.06 -5.01 -9.38
CA ILE A 51 -2.93 -4.97 -8.19
C ILE A 51 -4.29 -5.59 -8.57
N PRO A 52 -4.60 -6.80 -8.06
CA PRO A 52 -5.94 -7.38 -8.17
C PRO A 52 -6.98 -6.53 -7.42
N SER A 53 -8.23 -6.57 -7.85
CA SER A 53 -9.34 -5.81 -7.24
C SER A 53 -9.88 -6.41 -5.93
N ASP A 54 -9.25 -7.48 -5.42
CA ASP A 54 -9.66 -8.18 -4.22
C ASP A 54 -9.58 -7.30 -2.97
N VAL A 55 -10.59 -7.43 -2.11
CA VAL A 55 -10.70 -6.67 -0.85
C VAL A 55 -9.97 -7.40 0.27
N SER A 56 -9.31 -6.66 1.16
CA SER A 56 -8.82 -7.24 2.42
C SER A 56 -10.01 -7.60 3.32
N GLU A 57 -10.28 -8.89 3.50
CA GLU A 57 -11.36 -9.36 4.39
C GLU A 57 -11.20 -8.87 5.83
N SER A 58 -9.95 -8.83 6.33
CA SER A 58 -9.66 -8.46 7.71
C SER A 58 -9.84 -6.98 8.03
N LEU A 59 -9.76 -6.11 7.01
CA LEU A 59 -9.91 -4.67 7.14
C LEU A 59 -11.19 -4.14 6.49
N ASN A 60 -11.85 -4.97 5.67
CA ASN A 60 -12.96 -4.59 4.80
C ASN A 60 -12.64 -3.36 3.93
N ILE A 61 -11.40 -3.27 3.43
CA ILE A 61 -10.88 -2.19 2.59
C ILE A 61 -10.21 -2.83 1.36
N GLY A 62 -10.47 -2.27 0.18
CA GLY A 62 -9.89 -2.71 -1.08
C GLY A 62 -8.81 -1.75 -1.60
N PRO A 63 -8.20 -2.10 -2.74
CA PRO A 63 -7.20 -1.28 -3.40
C PRO A 63 -7.80 0.01 -3.95
N ALA A 64 -7.01 1.09 -3.95
CA ALA A 64 -7.31 2.35 -4.61
C ALA A 64 -6.56 2.48 -5.95
N GLU A 65 -7.06 3.31 -6.87
CA GLU A 65 -6.47 3.49 -8.20
C GLU A 65 -5.00 3.94 -8.15
N ASP A 66 -4.66 4.82 -7.20
CA ASP A 66 -3.30 5.36 -7.05
C ASP A 66 -2.29 4.38 -6.43
N ASP A 67 -2.75 3.28 -5.83
CA ASP A 67 -1.89 2.38 -5.05
C ASP A 67 -0.76 1.80 -5.89
N ARG A 68 -1.02 1.53 -7.17
CA ARG A 68 -0.02 0.96 -8.08
C ARG A 68 1.20 1.86 -8.19
N GLY A 69 0.99 3.18 -8.33
CA GLY A 69 2.07 4.15 -8.40
C GLY A 69 2.87 4.20 -7.10
N LEU A 70 2.16 4.19 -5.96
CA LEU A 70 2.77 4.22 -4.64
C LEU A 70 3.65 2.99 -4.39
N ILE A 71 3.15 1.80 -4.73
CA ILE A 71 3.85 0.54 -4.56
C ILE A 71 5.08 0.46 -5.47
N ILE A 72 4.98 0.91 -6.73
CA ILE A 72 6.13 0.99 -7.64
C ILE A 72 7.21 1.91 -7.05
N ALA A 73 6.83 3.09 -6.56
CA ALA A 73 7.76 4.03 -5.93
C ALA A 73 8.48 3.39 -4.73
N THR A 74 7.77 2.67 -3.87
CA THR A 74 8.36 1.93 -2.75
C THR A 74 9.35 0.85 -3.21
N LEU A 75 9.01 0.06 -4.23
CA LEU A 75 9.88 -0.99 -4.77
C LEU A 75 11.13 -0.43 -5.44
N CYS A 76 11.03 0.74 -6.08
CA CYS A 76 12.17 1.46 -6.66
C CYS A 76 13.03 2.18 -5.61
N ASN A 77 12.71 2.06 -4.32
CA ASN A 77 13.33 2.84 -3.24
C ASN A 77 13.31 4.36 -3.55
N ALA A 78 12.27 4.82 -4.25
CA ALA A 78 12.03 6.24 -4.44
C ALA A 78 11.63 6.80 -3.07
N GLY A 79 12.52 7.63 -2.49
CA GLY A 79 12.32 8.18 -1.17
C GLY A 79 11.00 8.96 -1.03
N VAL A 80 10.68 9.30 0.22
CA VAL A 80 9.43 9.96 0.66
C VAL A 80 9.03 11.20 -0.18
N TYR A 81 10.00 11.82 -0.88
CA TYR A 81 9.78 12.90 -1.85
C TYR A 81 8.77 12.60 -2.96
N ALA A 82 8.60 11.34 -3.37
CA ALA A 82 7.64 10.97 -4.42
C ALA A 82 6.17 11.02 -3.96
N PHE A 83 5.94 11.20 -2.65
CA PHE A 83 4.61 11.12 -2.02
C PHE A 83 4.10 12.48 -1.52
N LEU A 84 4.84 13.56 -1.79
CA LEU A 84 4.38 14.93 -1.58
C LEU A 84 3.62 15.36 -2.84
N ASN A 85 2.29 15.46 -2.75
CA ASN A 85 1.49 16.13 -3.76
C ASN A 85 1.93 17.60 -3.83
N PHE A 86 2.41 18.05 -5.00
CA PHE A 86 2.55 19.47 -5.31
C PHE A 86 1.26 20.00 -5.94
#